data_AF-A0A0J6NJF1-F1
#
_entry.id   AF-A0A0J6NJF1-F1
#
_cell.length_a   1.000
_cell.length_b   1.000
_cell.length_c   1.000
_cell.angle_alpha   90.00
_cell.angle_beta   90.00
_cell.angle_gamma   90.00
#
_symmetry.space_group_name_H-M   'P 1'
#
loop_
_entity.id
_entity.type
_entity.pdbx_description
1 polymer ?
#
loop_
_entity_poly.entity_id
_entity_poly.type
_entity_poly.pdbx_seq_one_letter_code
_entity_poly.pdbx_strand_id
1 'polypeptide(L)'
;MNANTAPALLQLQDLLQELRANAQGRPELEALCQSLDRRYLEVDEGLTRSVLRFHSATQSLQALMSLLLSCPENKTLNCDQIVALLEPVRQELQAGHRLICEVM
;
A
#
# COMPACT_ATOMS: atom_id res chain seq x y z
N MET A 1 18.57 -22.15 -9.99
CA MET A 1 19.14 -21.25 -8.97
C MET A 1 18.81 -19.84 -9.41
N ASN A 2 17.71 -19.27 -8.91
CA ASN A 2 17.31 -17.91 -9.25
C ASN A 2 17.83 -17.00 -8.15
N ALA A 3 18.84 -16.21 -8.48
CA ALA A 3 19.48 -15.26 -7.57
C ALA A 3 18.50 -14.11 -7.23
N ASN A 4 18.43 -13.78 -5.94
CA ASN A 4 17.74 -12.63 -5.33
C ASN A 4 16.24 -12.49 -5.57
N THR A 5 15.44 -13.31 -4.91
CA THR A 5 14.02 -13.05 -4.60
C THR A 5 13.83 -12.19 -3.34
N ALA A 6 14.81 -11.36 -2.97
CA ALA A 6 14.59 -10.36 -1.93
C ALA A 6 13.63 -9.29 -2.48
N PRO A 7 12.57 -8.90 -1.76
CA PRO A 7 11.70 -7.80 -2.15
C PRO A 7 12.51 -6.57 -2.58
N ALA A 8 12.10 -5.91 -3.67
CA ALA A 8 12.89 -4.80 -4.26
C ALA A 8 13.23 -3.68 -3.26
N LEU A 9 12.34 -3.40 -2.31
CA LEU A 9 12.59 -2.45 -1.21
C LEU A 9 13.75 -2.90 -0.29
N LEU A 10 13.82 -4.18 0.06
CA LEU A 10 14.93 -4.72 0.85
C LEU A 10 16.26 -4.60 0.10
N GLN A 11 16.28 -4.89 -1.20
CA GLN A 11 17.47 -4.70 -2.02
C GLN A 11 17.88 -3.22 -2.08
N LEU A 12 16.92 -2.29 -2.15
CA LEU A 12 17.20 -0.86 -2.13
C LEU A 12 17.76 -0.42 -0.77
N GLN A 13 17.23 -0.97 0.33
CA GLN A 13 17.73 -0.70 1.68
C GLN A 13 19.19 -1.12 1.84
N ASP A 14 19.55 -2.31 1.35
CA ASP A 14 20.92 -2.80 1.37
C ASP A 14 21.86 -1.87 0.59
N LEU A 15 21.44 -1.44 -0.62
CA LEU A 15 22.20 -0.50 -1.44
C LEU A 15 22.37 0.88 -0.77
N LEU A 16 21.34 1.39 -0.08
CA LEU A 16 21.43 2.64 0.66
C LEU A 16 22.39 2.53 1.85
N GLN A 17 22.44 1.38 2.49
CA GLN A 17 23.39 1.10 3.57
C GLN A 17 24.84 1.08 3.06
N GLU A 18 25.09 0.43 1.92
CA GLU A 18 26.39 0.46 1.25
C GLU A 18 26.80 1.87 0.81
N LEU A 19 25.85 2.64 0.26
CA LEU A 19 26.08 4.02 -0.14
C LEU A 19 26.48 4.90 1.04
N ARG A 20 25.77 4.76 2.19
CA ARG A 20 26.10 5.46 3.44
C ARG A 20 27.50 5.14 3.95
N ALA A 21 27.90 3.87 3.91
CA ALA A 21 29.25 3.47 4.31
C ALA A 21 30.32 4.16 3.43
N ASN A 22 30.06 4.28 2.13
CA ASN A 22 30.98 4.92 1.16
C ASN A 22 30.93 6.46 1.18
N ALA A 23 29.85 7.04 1.69
CA ALA A 23 29.68 8.49 1.80
C ALA A 23 30.42 9.09 3.00
N GLN A 24 30.89 8.28 3.96
CA GLN A 24 31.54 8.77 5.18
C GLN A 24 32.70 9.72 4.88
N GLY A 25 32.67 10.89 5.52
CA GLY A 25 33.68 11.94 5.36
C GLY A 25 33.50 12.77 4.09
N ARG A 26 32.37 12.62 3.38
CA ARG A 26 32.01 13.41 2.20
C ARG A 26 30.64 14.07 2.44
N PRO A 27 30.60 15.30 3.00
CA PRO A 27 29.36 15.93 3.49
C PRO A 27 28.24 16.00 2.45
N GLU A 28 28.58 16.25 1.19
CA GLU A 28 27.64 16.34 0.07
C GLU A 28 26.98 14.98 -0.23
N LEU A 29 27.75 13.89 -0.17
CA LEU A 29 27.23 12.54 -0.35
C LEU A 29 26.44 12.08 0.87
N GLU A 30 26.84 12.47 2.08
CA GLU A 30 26.08 12.19 3.30
C GLU A 30 24.70 12.87 3.27
N ALA A 31 24.63 14.13 2.83
CA ALA A 31 23.36 14.84 2.65
C ALA A 31 22.46 14.19 1.58
N LEU A 32 23.07 13.70 0.50
CA LEU A 32 22.35 12.95 -0.54
C LEU A 32 21.82 11.61 0.00
N CYS A 33 22.63 10.87 0.77
CA CYS A 33 22.22 9.62 1.43
C CYS A 33 21.03 9.85 2.35
N GLN A 34 21.06 10.90 3.19
CA GLN A 34 19.95 11.24 4.07
C GLN A 34 18.67 11.56 3.28
N SER A 35 18.80 12.27 2.17
CA SER A 35 17.66 12.59 1.30
C SER A 35 17.05 11.33 0.68
N LEU A 36 17.89 10.38 0.26
CA LEU A 36 17.47 9.08 -0.28
C LEU A 36 16.85 8.18 0.78
N ASP A 37 17.41 8.13 1.99
CA ASP A 37 16.84 7.38 3.12
C ASP A 37 15.44 7.90 3.48
N ARG A 38 15.27 9.23 3.51
CA ARG A 38 13.94 9.84 3.72
C ARG A 38 12.98 9.42 2.61
N ARG A 39 13.41 9.48 1.35
CA ARG A 39 12.55 9.11 0.22
C ARG A 39 12.19 7.63 0.24
N TYR A 40 13.12 6.76 0.63
CA TYR A 40 12.86 5.34 0.83
C TYR A 40 11.77 5.11 1.87
N LEU A 41 11.86 5.78 3.03
CA LEU A 41 10.84 5.66 4.08
C LEU A 41 9.46 6.17 3.64
N GLU A 42 9.41 7.28 2.89
CA GLU A 42 8.15 7.78 2.31
C GLU A 42 7.49 6.76 1.36
N VAL A 43 8.31 6.11 0.52
CA VAL A 43 7.84 5.08 -0.41
C VAL A 43 7.36 3.83 0.33
N ASP A 44 8.14 3.34 1.30
CA ASP A 44 7.79 2.17 2.10
C ASP A 44 6.50 2.39 2.91
N GLU A 45 6.36 3.57 3.53
CA GLU A 45 5.15 3.93 4.26
C GLU A 45 3.93 4.04 3.32
N GLY A 46 4.08 4.70 2.18
CA GLY A 46 2.99 4.84 1.20
C GLY A 46 2.54 3.50 0.63
N LEU A 47 3.47 2.60 0.31
CA LEU A 47 3.16 1.25 -0.14
C LEU A 47 2.49 0.42 0.96
N THR A 48 3.01 0.45 2.19
CA THR A 48 2.42 -0.24 3.34
C THR A 48 0.99 0.22 3.60
N ARG A 49 0.76 1.54 3.64
CA ARG A 49 -0.58 2.13 3.79
C ARG A 49 -1.50 1.71 2.65
N SER A 50 -1.01 1.69 1.41
CA SER A 50 -1.78 1.24 0.25
C SER A 50 -2.25 -0.20 0.40
N VAL A 51 -1.34 -1.11 0.77
CA VAL A 51 -1.66 -2.53 1.01
C VAL A 51 -2.72 -2.69 2.10
N LEU A 52 -2.61 -1.94 3.20
CA LEU A 52 -3.61 -1.98 4.28
C LEU A 52 -4.99 -1.50 3.79
N ARG A 53 -5.05 -0.45 2.98
CA ARG A 53 -6.30 0.05 2.36
C ARG A 53 -6.93 -0.99 1.45
N PHE A 54 -6.15 -1.63 0.58
CA PHE A 54 -6.64 -2.70 -0.29
C PHE A 54 -7.14 -3.90 0.52
N HIS A 55 -6.40 -4.30 1.55
CA HIS A 55 -6.81 -5.39 2.43
C HIS A 55 -8.13 -5.09 3.14
N SER A 56 -8.29 -3.89 3.69
CA SER A 56 -9.53 -3.41 4.31
C SER A 56 -10.71 -3.44 3.34
N ALA A 57 -10.51 -2.98 2.10
CA ALA A 57 -11.52 -3.03 1.05
C ALA A 57 -11.91 -4.48 0.71
N THR A 58 -10.94 -5.39 0.60
CA THR A 58 -11.20 -6.81 0.36
C THR A 58 -11.99 -7.45 1.50
N GLN A 59 -11.62 -7.21 2.76
CA GLN A 59 -12.34 -7.73 3.92
C GLN A 59 -13.79 -7.20 3.97
N SER A 60 -13.96 -5.92 3.68
CA SER A 60 -15.28 -5.28 3.61
C SER A 60 -16.16 -5.92 2.53
N LEU A 61 -15.62 -6.18 1.34
CA LEU A 61 -16.33 -6.90 0.28
C LEU A 61 -16.71 -8.32 0.69
N GLN A 62 -15.82 -9.06 1.34
CA GLN A 62 -16.10 -10.41 1.84
C GLN A 62 -17.21 -10.41 2.89
N ALA A 63 -17.21 -9.44 3.80
CA ALA A 63 -18.27 -9.29 4.79
C ALA A 63 -19.61 -8.95 4.12
N LEU A 64 -19.62 -8.03 3.16
CA LEU A 64 -20.82 -7.69 2.37
C LEU A 64 -21.36 -8.90 1.62
N MET A 65 -20.51 -9.67 0.94
CA MET A 65 -20.93 -10.90 0.28
C MET A 65 -21.55 -11.90 1.25
N SER A 66 -20.94 -12.07 2.43
CA SER A 66 -21.46 -12.98 3.46
C SER A 66 -22.83 -12.54 3.97
N LEU A 67 -23.05 -11.24 4.14
CA LEU A 67 -24.33 -10.66 4.53
C LEU A 67 -25.39 -10.84 3.43
N LEU A 68 -25.04 -10.60 2.17
CA LEU A 68 -25.92 -10.79 1.02
C LEU A 68 -26.34 -12.24 0.85
N LEU A 69 -25.41 -13.18 1.01
CA LEU A 69 -25.70 -14.62 0.94
C LEU A 69 -26.54 -15.11 2.12
N SER A 70 -26.46 -14.41 3.27
CA SER A 70 -27.25 -14.71 4.47
C SER A 70 -28.58 -13.95 4.50
N CYS A 71 -28.90 -13.13 3.48
CA CYS A 71 -30.15 -12.40 3.44
C CYS A 71 -31.33 -13.36 3.21
N PRO A 72 -32.41 -13.25 4.01
CA PRO A 72 -33.65 -13.98 3.76
C PRO A 72 -34.20 -13.64 2.36
N GLU A 73 -34.73 -14.64 1.64
CA GLU A 73 -35.25 -14.51 0.25
C GLU A 73 -36.30 -13.40 0.07
N ASN A 74 -36.96 -13.01 1.15
CA ASN A 74 -37.98 -11.97 1.23
C ASN A 74 -37.44 -10.56 1.48
N LYS A 75 -36.12 -10.38 1.67
CA LYS A 75 -35.46 -9.07 1.70
C LYS A 75 -34.67 -8.86 0.42
N THR A 76 -35.19 -8.02 -0.46
CA THR A 76 -34.46 -7.51 -1.62
C THR A 76 -33.77 -6.20 -1.26
N LEU A 77 -32.51 -6.06 -1.65
CA LEU A 77 -31.81 -4.77 -1.61
C LEU A 77 -32.05 -4.06 -2.93
N ASN A 78 -32.41 -2.78 -2.85
CA ASN A 78 -32.49 -1.94 -4.05
C ASN A 78 -31.10 -1.44 -4.46
N CYS A 79 -31.01 -0.87 -5.66
CA CYS A 79 -29.74 -0.37 -6.20
C CYS A 79 -29.09 0.69 -5.29
N ASP A 80 -29.87 1.59 -4.70
CA ASP A 80 -29.34 2.65 -3.83
C ASP A 80 -28.70 2.09 -2.56
N GLN A 81 -29.29 1.05 -1.98
CA GLN A 81 -28.74 0.34 -0.83
C GLN A 81 -27.46 -0.41 -1.18
N ILE A 82 -27.40 -1.04 -2.36
CA ILE A 82 -26.18 -1.70 -2.84
C ILE A 82 -25.07 -0.67 -3.05
N VAL A 83 -25.38 0.48 -3.67
CA VAL A 83 -24.42 1.58 -3.85
C VAL A 83 -23.92 2.08 -2.50
N ALA A 84 -24.81 2.32 -1.54
CA ALA A 84 -24.43 2.78 -0.20
C ALA A 84 -23.50 1.77 0.52
N LEU A 85 -23.71 0.47 0.33
CA LEU A 85 -22.86 -0.58 0.90
C LEU A 85 -21.49 -0.66 0.23
N LEU A 86 -21.41 -0.43 -1.08
CA LEU A 86 -20.15 -0.50 -1.85
C LEU A 86 -19.33 0.80 -1.78
N GLU A 87 -19.93 1.93 -1.42
CA GLU A 87 -19.27 3.23 -1.39
C GLU A 87 -18.03 3.28 -0.47
N PRO A 88 -18.05 2.74 0.77
CA PRO A 88 -16.86 2.68 1.61
C PRO A 88 -15.73 1.85 0.98
N VAL A 89 -16.06 0.74 0.30
CA VAL A 89 -15.08 -0.09 -0.40
C VAL A 89 -14.41 0.72 -1.51
N ARG A 90 -15.21 1.43 -2.31
CA ARG A 90 -14.71 2.30 -3.39
C ARG A 90 -13.77 3.37 -2.84
N GLN A 91 -14.11 3.99 -1.71
CA GLN A 91 -13.28 5.01 -1.07
C GLN A 91 -11.93 4.46 -0.62
N GLU A 92 -11.90 3.29 0.02
CA GLU A 92 -10.65 2.62 0.42
C GLU A 92 -9.78 2.25 -0.78
N LEU A 93 -10.37 1.71 -1.84
CA LEU A 93 -9.65 1.38 -3.09
C LEU A 93 -9.06 2.63 -3.74
N GLN A 94 -9.81 3.73 -3.81
CA GLN A 94 -9.35 5.00 -4.36
C GLN A 94 -8.26 5.66 -3.51
N ALA A 95 -8.36 5.54 -2.19
CA ALA A 95 -7.33 6.05 -1.28
C ALA A 95 -6.03 5.24 -1.42
N GLY A 96 -6.11 3.90 -1.46
CA GLY A 96 -4.96 3.03 -1.70
C GLY A 96 -4.31 3.29 -3.06
N HIS A 97 -5.11 3.43 -4.12
CA HIS A 97 -4.60 3.74 -5.46
C HIS A 97 -3.87 5.08 -5.51
N ARG A 98 -4.43 6.13 -4.87
CA ARG A 98 -3.77 7.44 -4.79
C ARG A 98 -2.40 7.37 -4.12
N LEU A 99 -2.31 6.65 -3.00
CA LEU A 99 -1.05 6.46 -2.28
C LEU A 99 0.00 5.75 -3.15
N ILE A 100 -0.39 4.75 -3.95
CA ILE A 100 0.52 4.12 -4.93
C ILE A 100 1.01 5.13 -5.97
N CYS A 101 0.12 5.94 -6.54
CA CYS A 101 0.49 6.94 -7.54
C CYS A 101 1.36 8.07 -6.99
N GLU A 102 1.32 8.35 -5.69
CA GLU A 102 2.14 9.39 -5.05
C GLU A 102 3.58 8.92 -4.78
N VAL A 103 3.77 7.60 -4.66
CA VAL A 103 5.09 6.99 -4.38
C VAL A 103 5.77 6.39 -5.61
N MET A 104 5.03 6.11 -6.68
CA MET A 104 5.54 5.69 -7.99
C MET A 104 5.82 6.88 -8.91
#